data_AF-A0A2I1HXN6-F1
#
_entry.id   AF-A0A2I1HXN6-F1
#
_cell.length_a   1.000
_cell.length_b   1.000
_cell.length_c   1.000
_cell.angle_alpha   90.00
_cell.angle_beta   90.00
_cell.angle_gamma   90.00
#
_symmetry.space_group_name_H-M   'P 1'
#
loop_
_entity.id
_entity.type
_entity.pdbx_description
1 polymer ?
#
loop_
_entity_poly.entity_id
_entity_poly.type
_entity_poly.pdbx_seq_one_letter_code
_entity_poly.pdbx_strand_id
1 'polypeptide(L)'
;MNEELAAYITRLCELSGHTAWIDDDLVKVEPGEDFIYDAFTMVKEYYAYGHVERYSFGGAEFSSASFEIFKKFAIMHFAADIRAAHQLPPLTLPPVTDVHPSFSIEFLEPISYFLTSKASPIPKTYTNLSPAALLPLSYLMSTPSEDLLNLVLEPSGAGYVALYQQS
;
A
#
# COMPACT_ATOMS: atom_id res chain seq x y z
N MET A 1 11.88 6.38 15.41
CA MET A 1 10.96 6.55 14.29
C MET A 1 11.73 6.50 12.98
N ASN A 2 11.20 5.86 11.95
CA ASN A 2 11.74 5.97 10.58
C ASN A 2 11.22 7.28 9.96
N GLU A 3 12.08 8.29 9.87
CA GLU A 3 11.72 9.63 9.39
C GLU A 3 11.25 9.64 7.93
N GLU A 4 11.83 8.78 7.09
CA GLU A 4 11.47 8.68 5.67
C GLU A 4 10.05 8.13 5.49
N LEU A 5 9.71 7.09 6.25
CA LEU A 5 8.34 6.55 6.30
C LEU A 5 7.36 7.61 6.82
N ALA A 6 7.70 8.28 7.92
CA ALA A 6 6.83 9.29 8.51
C ALA A 6 6.55 10.44 7.54
N ALA A 7 7.58 10.97 6.90
CA ALA A 7 7.46 12.03 5.90
C ALA A 7 6.60 11.58 4.71
N TYR A 8 6.79 10.35 4.23
CA TYR A 8 6.05 9.84 3.09
C TYR A 8 4.56 9.63 3.38
N ILE A 9 4.21 9.00 4.51
CA ILE A 9 2.80 8.81 4.89
C ILE A 9 2.13 10.16 5.18
N THR A 10 2.85 11.09 5.82
CA THR A 10 2.35 12.46 6.02
C THR A 10 2.02 13.14 4.69
N ARG A 11 2.89 13.04 3.67
CA ARG A 11 2.62 13.54 2.32
C ARG A 11 1.36 12.92 1.71
N LEU A 12 1.17 11.60 1.85
CA LEU A 12 -0.04 10.94 1.34
C LEU A 12 -1.30 11.40 2.07
N CYS A 13 -1.22 11.64 3.38
CA CYS A 13 -2.32 12.19 4.18
C CYS A 13 -2.69 13.60 3.72
N GLU A 14 -1.70 14.48 3.51
CA GLU A 14 -1.92 15.83 2.99
C GLU A 14 -2.63 15.82 1.63
N LEU A 15 -2.25 14.89 0.74
CA LEU A 15 -2.88 14.72 -0.58
C LEU A 15 -4.29 14.13 -0.51
N SER A 16 -4.59 13.33 0.50
CA SER A 16 -5.89 12.67 0.68
C SER A 16 -6.85 13.46 1.59
N GLY A 17 -6.40 14.56 2.18
CA GLY A 17 -7.19 15.30 3.17
C GLY A 17 -7.29 14.61 4.52
N HIS A 18 -6.45 13.59 4.76
CA HIS A 18 -6.36 12.89 6.03
C HIS A 18 -5.40 13.61 7.00
N THR A 19 -5.56 13.36 8.29
CA THR A 19 -4.64 13.86 9.31
C THR A 19 -3.71 12.73 9.76
N ALA A 20 -2.40 12.97 9.63
CA ALA A 20 -1.37 12.09 10.17
C ALA A 20 -1.00 12.50 11.60
N TRP A 21 -0.96 11.53 12.51
CA TRP A 21 -0.50 11.69 13.89
C TRP A 21 0.73 10.81 14.10
N ILE A 22 1.82 11.42 14.55
CA ILE A 22 3.07 10.73 14.83
C ILE A 22 3.15 10.47 16.33
N ASP A 23 3.22 9.20 16.72
CA ASP A 23 3.29 8.77 18.12
C ASP A 23 4.32 7.63 18.25
N ASP A 24 5.37 7.87 19.04
CA ASP A 24 6.57 7.02 19.14
C ASP A 24 7.16 6.62 17.78
N ASP A 25 6.90 5.39 17.33
CA ASP A 25 7.36 4.79 16.08
C ASP A 25 6.21 4.53 15.08
N LEU A 26 5.01 5.06 15.34
CA LEU A 26 3.81 4.90 14.54
C LEU A 26 3.37 6.21 13.88
N VAL A 27 2.95 6.11 12.62
CA VAL A 27 2.14 7.11 11.93
C VAL A 27 0.70 6.61 11.91
N LYS A 28 -0.20 7.28 12.62
CA LYS A 28 -1.63 6.99 12.69
C LYS A 28 -2.40 7.90 11.74
N VAL A 29 -3.37 7.39 11.01
CA VAL A 29 -4.11 8.14 10.00
C VAL A 29 -5.62 8.09 10.31
N GLU A 30 -6.24 9.28 10.33
CA GLU A 30 -7.71 9.47 10.42
C GLU A 30 -8.37 9.44 9.03
N PRO A 31 -9.69 9.17 8.91
CA PRO A 31 -10.68 8.97 9.96
C PRO A 31 -10.74 7.50 10.38
N GLY A 32 -10.10 7.17 11.49
CA GLY A 32 -10.37 5.90 12.13
C GLY A 32 -11.79 5.85 12.67
N GLU A 33 -12.56 4.79 12.41
CA GLU A 33 -13.84 4.58 13.09
C GLU A 33 -13.58 4.04 14.51
N ASP A 34 -14.33 4.54 15.51
CA ASP A 34 -14.32 4.00 16.88
C ASP A 34 -12.92 3.83 17.53
N PHE A 35 -12.01 4.79 17.29
CA PHE A 35 -10.61 4.78 17.76
C PHE A 35 -9.70 3.72 17.11
N ILE A 36 -10.09 3.17 15.96
CA ILE A 36 -9.28 2.25 15.15
C ILE A 36 -8.61 3.05 14.04
N TYR A 37 -7.29 3.22 14.13
CA TYR A 37 -6.53 4.01 13.16
C TYR A 37 -5.75 3.12 12.22
N ASP A 38 -5.69 3.49 10.95
CA ASP A 38 -4.65 2.98 10.05
C ASP A 38 -3.29 3.40 10.60
N ALA A 39 -2.38 2.44 10.67
CA ALA A 39 -1.10 2.61 11.31
C ALA A 39 0.04 2.10 10.43
N PHE A 40 1.03 2.97 10.25
CA PHE A 40 2.22 2.72 9.45
C PHE A 40 3.45 2.80 10.37
N THR A 41 4.29 1.78 10.33
CA THR A 41 5.47 1.70 11.20
C THR A 41 6.57 0.86 10.58
N MET A 42 7.72 0.77 11.26
CA MET A 42 8.79 -0.16 10.93
C MET A 42 8.91 -1.20 12.05
N VAL A 43 8.72 -2.48 11.72
CA VAL A 43 8.90 -3.60 12.64
C VAL A 43 10.14 -4.39 12.23
N LYS A 44 11.21 -4.29 13.03
CA LYS A 44 12.53 -4.83 12.71
C LYS A 44 13.03 -4.28 11.36
N GLU A 45 13.10 -5.09 10.33
CA GLU A 45 13.58 -4.73 8.99
C GLU A 45 12.45 -4.53 7.97
N TYR A 46 11.19 -4.48 8.42
CA TYR A 46 10.02 -4.38 7.54
C TYR A 46 9.26 -3.08 7.76
N TYR A 47 8.89 -2.44 6.67
CA TYR A 47 7.83 -1.44 6.65
C TYR A 47 6.49 -2.17 6.77
N ALA A 48 5.66 -1.75 7.71
CA ALA A 48 4.45 -2.44 8.09
C ALA A 48 3.25 -1.49 8.08
N TYR A 49 2.13 -2.03 7.62
CA TYR A 49 0.80 -1.46 7.73
C TYR A 49 -0.08 -2.40 8.56
N GLY A 50 -0.95 -1.83 9.37
CA GLY A 50 -2.00 -2.53 10.12
C GLY A 50 -2.86 -1.52 10.86
N HIS A 51 -3.58 -1.96 11.88
CA HIS A 51 -4.45 -1.10 12.66
C HIS A 51 -3.95 -0.92 14.09
N VAL A 52 -4.16 0.28 14.65
CA VAL A 52 -4.09 0.52 16.09
C VAL A 52 -5.50 0.39 16.65
N GLU A 53 -5.71 -0.64 17.46
CA GLU A 53 -6.95 -0.82 18.23
C GLU A 53 -6.66 -0.55 19.70
N ARG A 54 -7.54 0.20 20.38
CA ARG A 54 -7.52 0.38 21.84
C ARG A 54 -6.11 0.66 22.40
N TYR A 55 -5.39 1.60 21.76
CA TYR A 55 -4.07 2.10 22.14
C TYR A 55 -2.85 1.24 21.78
N SER A 56 -3.00 0.13 21.05
CA SER A 56 -1.86 -0.70 20.63
C SER A 56 -1.94 -1.15 19.18
N PHE A 57 -0.79 -1.28 18.52
CA PHE A 57 -0.69 -1.86 17.18
C PHE A 57 -1.02 -3.35 17.22
N GLY A 58 -2.08 -3.75 16.52
CA GLY A 58 -2.58 -5.13 16.51
C GLY A 58 -1.69 -6.12 15.77
N GLY A 59 -0.74 -5.62 14.98
CA GLY A 59 0.17 -6.40 14.17
C GLY A 59 0.16 -5.97 12.70
N ALA A 60 1.12 -6.49 11.93
CA ALA A 60 1.22 -6.15 10.52
C ALA A 60 0.28 -7.00 9.66
N GLU A 61 -0.59 -6.31 8.94
CA GLU A 61 -1.50 -6.87 7.95
C GLU A 61 -0.88 -6.89 6.56
N PHE A 62 -0.02 -5.91 6.27
CA PHE A 62 0.85 -5.88 5.12
C PHE A 62 2.26 -5.51 5.56
N SER A 63 3.27 -6.10 4.93
CA SER A 63 4.67 -5.80 5.22
C SER A 63 5.58 -5.99 4.02
N SER A 64 6.59 -5.13 3.90
CA SER A 64 7.66 -5.29 2.92
C SER A 64 9.03 -4.94 3.49
N ALA A 65 10.04 -5.72 3.14
CA ALA A 65 11.44 -5.42 3.37
C ALA A 65 11.97 -4.32 2.41
N SER A 66 11.15 -3.84 1.48
CA SER A 66 11.50 -2.75 0.57
C SER A 66 10.57 -1.57 0.78
N PHE A 67 11.15 -0.40 1.06
CA PHE A 67 10.38 0.82 1.15
C PHE A 67 9.71 1.15 -0.19
N GLU A 68 10.40 0.90 -1.30
CA GLU A 68 9.87 1.16 -2.63
C GLU A 68 8.65 0.30 -2.97
N ILE A 69 8.58 -0.95 -2.50
CA ILE A 69 7.37 -1.79 -2.65
C ILE A 69 6.28 -1.33 -1.68
N PHE A 70 6.66 -0.98 -0.44
CA PHE A 70 5.72 -0.47 0.56
C PHE A 70 5.03 0.82 0.10
N LYS A 71 5.75 1.74 -0.53
CA LYS A 71 5.19 2.96 -1.11
C LYS A 71 4.11 2.67 -2.17
N LYS A 72 4.27 1.62 -2.99
CA LYS A 72 3.26 1.22 -3.97
C LYS A 72 1.96 0.77 -3.29
N PHE A 73 2.09 -0.02 -2.23
CA PHE A 73 0.97 -0.41 -1.39
C PHE A 73 0.29 0.81 -0.77
N ALA A 74 1.07 1.73 -0.17
CA ALA A 74 0.52 2.94 0.44
C ALA A 74 -0.21 3.81 -0.61
N ILE A 75 0.38 4.07 -1.78
CA ILE A 75 -0.29 4.81 -2.84
C ILE A 75 -1.62 4.14 -3.23
N MET A 76 -1.62 2.82 -3.40
CA MET A 76 -2.83 2.05 -3.72
C MET A 76 -3.89 2.20 -2.62
N HIS A 77 -3.48 2.18 -1.35
CA HIS A 77 -4.35 2.37 -0.18
C HIS A 77 -5.01 3.76 -0.17
N PHE A 78 -4.23 4.81 -0.43
CA PHE A 78 -4.70 6.21 -0.40
C PHE A 78 -5.33 6.69 -1.72
N ALA A 79 -5.27 5.91 -2.80
CA ALA A 79 -5.59 6.40 -4.16
C ALA A 79 -7.02 6.96 -4.30
N ALA A 80 -8.00 6.30 -3.69
CA ALA A 80 -9.39 6.74 -3.75
C ALA A 80 -9.58 8.09 -3.04
N ASP A 81 -9.01 8.23 -1.84
CA ASP A 81 -9.15 9.43 -1.02
C ASP A 81 -8.37 10.61 -1.60
N ILE A 82 -7.17 10.38 -2.13
CA ILE A 82 -6.42 11.40 -2.90
C ILE A 82 -7.28 11.94 -4.03
N ARG A 83 -7.89 11.06 -4.83
CA ARG A 83 -8.72 11.51 -5.95
C ARG A 83 -9.96 12.25 -5.47
N ALA A 84 -10.60 11.79 -4.40
CA ALA A 84 -11.74 12.47 -3.81
C ALA A 84 -11.39 13.90 -3.31
N ALA A 85 -10.29 14.04 -2.56
CA ALA A 85 -9.81 15.32 -2.03
C ALA A 85 -9.46 16.32 -3.15
N HIS A 86 -8.93 15.81 -4.27
CA HIS A 86 -8.61 16.59 -5.46
C HIS A 86 -9.79 16.77 -6.44
N GLN A 87 -11.00 16.32 -6.10
CA GLN A 87 -12.20 16.38 -6.94
C GLN A 87 -12.01 15.71 -8.32
N LEU A 88 -11.18 14.67 -8.37
CA LEU A 88 -10.93 13.88 -9.57
C LEU A 88 -11.95 12.74 -9.68
N PRO A 89 -12.32 12.32 -10.91
CA PRO A 89 -13.20 11.16 -11.11
C PRO A 89 -12.63 9.89 -10.45
N PRO A 90 -13.44 8.99 -9.87
CA PRO A 90 -12.94 7.72 -9.33
C PRO A 90 -12.23 6.86 -10.38
N LEU A 91 -11.21 6.10 -9.96
CA LEU A 91 -10.53 5.14 -10.84
C LEU A 91 -11.45 3.95 -11.13
N THR A 92 -11.72 3.68 -12.40
CA THR A 92 -12.47 2.50 -12.83
C THR A 92 -11.48 1.39 -13.17
N LEU A 93 -11.00 0.68 -12.14
CA LEU A 93 -10.03 -0.40 -12.31
C LEU A 93 -10.70 -1.64 -12.94
N PRO A 94 -10.04 -2.34 -13.88
CA PRO A 94 -10.51 -3.65 -14.32
C PRO A 94 -10.46 -4.63 -13.14
N PRO A 95 -11.29 -5.69 -13.15
CA PRO A 95 -11.21 -6.73 -12.12
C PRO A 95 -9.85 -7.43 -12.20
N VAL A 96 -9.06 -7.33 -11.14
CA VAL A 96 -7.76 -8.02 -11.02
C VAL A 96 -7.99 -9.32 -10.25
N THR A 97 -8.33 -10.38 -10.98
CA THR A 97 -8.61 -11.71 -10.41
C THR A 97 -7.39 -12.60 -10.30
N ASP A 98 -6.37 -12.34 -11.12
CA ASP A 98 -5.18 -13.17 -11.25
C ASP A 98 -3.93 -12.35 -10.96
N VAL A 99 -2.87 -13.03 -10.52
CA VAL A 99 -1.56 -12.41 -10.30
C VAL A 99 -0.90 -12.10 -11.65
N HIS A 100 -0.19 -10.97 -11.74
CA HIS A 100 0.56 -10.62 -12.94
C HIS A 100 1.48 -11.78 -13.37
N PRO A 101 1.58 -12.15 -14.67
CA PRO A 101 2.23 -13.37 -15.12
C PRO A 101 3.67 -13.57 -14.66
N SER A 102 4.43 -12.48 -14.45
CA SER A 102 5.80 -12.50 -13.93
C SER A 102 5.92 -12.84 -12.44
N PHE A 103 4.82 -12.91 -11.70
CA PHE A 103 4.81 -13.13 -10.26
C PHE A 103 3.96 -14.35 -9.87
N SER A 104 4.15 -14.80 -8.63
CA SER A 104 3.37 -15.83 -7.96
C SER A 104 3.04 -15.37 -6.54
N ILE A 105 1.94 -15.88 -5.99
CA ILE A 105 1.63 -15.73 -4.57
C ILE A 105 1.78 -17.08 -3.91
N GLU A 106 2.62 -17.14 -2.89
CA GLU A 106 2.90 -18.35 -2.12
C GLU A 106 2.27 -18.25 -0.74
N PHE A 107 1.58 -19.30 -0.31
CA PHE A 107 1.09 -19.40 1.06
C PHE A 107 2.17 -20.02 1.94
N LEU A 108 2.48 -19.35 3.05
CA LEU A 108 3.35 -19.83 4.10
C LEU A 108 2.55 -19.95 5.40
N GLU A 109 2.55 -21.16 5.95
CA GLU A 109 1.92 -21.43 7.24
C GLU A 109 2.50 -20.53 8.35
N PRO A 110 1.67 -20.04 9.29
CA PRO A 110 0.26 -20.40 9.46
C PRO A 110 -0.75 -19.52 8.68
N ILE A 111 -0.42 -18.28 8.30
CA ILE A 111 -1.39 -17.31 7.75
C ILE A 111 -0.80 -16.26 6.79
N SER A 112 0.42 -16.43 6.27
CA SER A 112 1.09 -15.39 5.48
C SER A 112 1.09 -15.72 3.98
N TYR A 113 0.78 -14.72 3.15
CA TYR A 113 0.90 -14.82 1.69
C TYR A 113 2.07 -13.96 1.23
N PHE A 114 2.98 -14.53 0.44
CA PHE A 114 4.18 -13.87 -0.08
C PHE A 114 4.03 -13.59 -1.56
N LEU A 115 4.42 -12.38 -1.99
CA LEU A 115 4.61 -12.09 -3.40
C LEU A 115 6.03 -12.50 -3.80
N THR A 116 6.13 -13.37 -4.80
CA THR A 116 7.40 -13.84 -5.37
C THR A 116 7.45 -13.51 -6.85
N SER A 117 8.64 -13.20 -7.38
CA SER A 117 8.86 -13.04 -8.82
C SER A 117 9.39 -14.34 -9.42
N LYS A 118 8.87 -14.70 -10.60
CA LYS A 118 9.28 -15.89 -11.36
C LYS A 118 10.61 -15.71 -12.10
N ALA A 119 11.04 -14.46 -12.32
CA ALA A 119 12.25 -14.14 -13.08
C ALA A 119 13.46 -13.89 -12.19
N SER A 120 13.28 -13.19 -11.07
CA SER A 120 14.38 -12.80 -10.18
C SER A 120 13.85 -12.53 -8.77
N PRO A 121 14.58 -12.89 -7.70
CA PRO A 121 14.13 -12.64 -6.33
C PRO A 121 13.79 -11.17 -6.09
N ILE A 122 12.67 -10.91 -5.42
CA ILE A 122 12.28 -9.59 -4.95
C ILE A 122 12.40 -9.52 -3.41
N PRO A 123 12.56 -8.32 -2.83
CA PRO A 123 12.50 -8.15 -1.39
C PRO A 123 11.22 -8.74 -0.79
N LYS A 124 11.35 -9.39 0.36
CA LYS A 124 10.24 -10.09 1.02
C LYS A 124 9.07 -9.14 1.24
N THR A 125 7.93 -9.49 0.64
CA THR A 125 6.69 -8.72 0.72
C THR A 125 5.56 -9.70 0.99
N TYR A 126 4.79 -9.45 2.04
CA TYR A 126 3.75 -10.38 2.48
C TYR A 126 2.55 -9.67 3.11
N THR A 127 1.45 -10.41 3.21
CA THR A 127 0.22 -9.99 3.89
C THR A 127 -0.36 -11.14 4.71
N ASN A 128 -1.05 -10.79 5.80
CA ASN A 128 -1.81 -11.72 6.63
C ASN A 128 -3.34 -11.58 6.47
N LEU A 129 -3.80 -10.63 5.64
CA LEU A 129 -5.22 -10.39 5.40
C LEU A 129 -5.80 -11.39 4.38
N SER A 130 -5.24 -11.36 3.17
CA SER A 130 -5.76 -12.09 2.02
C SER A 130 -4.76 -12.01 0.88
N PRO A 131 -4.60 -13.07 0.07
CA PRO A 131 -3.78 -13.01 -1.14
C PRO A 131 -4.30 -11.97 -2.13
N ALA A 132 -5.59 -11.62 -2.06
CA ALA A 132 -6.19 -10.61 -2.92
C ALA A 132 -5.54 -9.22 -2.78
N ALA A 133 -4.98 -8.89 -1.61
CA ALA A 133 -4.26 -7.63 -1.42
C ALA A 133 -2.96 -7.55 -2.23
N LEU A 134 -2.38 -8.69 -2.62
CA LEU A 134 -1.15 -8.76 -3.42
C LEU A 134 -1.42 -8.79 -4.93
N LEU A 135 -2.65 -9.12 -5.37
CA LEU A 135 -2.96 -9.19 -6.80
C LEU A 135 -2.75 -7.84 -7.49
N PRO A 136 -3.37 -6.73 -7.04
CA PRO A 136 -3.18 -5.45 -7.70
C PRO A 136 -1.74 -4.96 -7.57
N LEU A 137 -1.10 -5.17 -6.41
CA LEU A 137 0.30 -4.80 -6.18
C LEU A 137 1.24 -5.44 -7.21
N SER A 138 0.98 -6.70 -7.61
CA SER A 138 1.81 -7.43 -8.57
C SER A 138 1.92 -6.73 -9.94
N TYR A 139 0.90 -5.98 -10.37
CA TYR A 139 0.90 -5.21 -11.62
C TYR A 139 1.67 -3.88 -11.51
N LEU A 140 1.83 -3.37 -10.29
CA LEU A 140 2.50 -2.09 -10.04
C LEU A 140 4.03 -2.24 -9.90
N MET A 141 4.53 -3.46 -9.84
CA MET A 141 5.94 -3.77 -9.49
C MET A 141 6.96 -3.16 -10.47
N SER A 142 6.57 -2.96 -11.72
CA SER A 142 7.44 -2.40 -12.77
C SER A 142 7.44 -0.87 -12.83
N THR A 143 6.52 -0.21 -12.12
CA THR A 143 6.36 1.25 -12.15
C THR A 143 6.97 1.87 -10.90
N PRO A 144 7.84 2.89 -11.00
CA PRO A 144 8.34 3.62 -9.83
C PRO A 144 7.20 4.24 -9.02
N SER A 145 7.33 4.25 -7.69
CA SER A 145 6.29 4.79 -6.80
C SER A 145 5.93 6.25 -7.05
N GLU A 146 6.90 7.12 -7.39
CA GLU A 146 6.59 8.51 -7.73
C GLU A 146 5.77 8.61 -9.03
N ASP A 147 6.06 7.77 -10.02
CA ASP A 147 5.28 7.72 -11.26
C ASP A 147 3.85 7.22 -10.98
N LEU A 148 3.69 6.23 -10.09
CA LEU A 148 2.38 5.76 -9.65
C LEU A 148 1.57 6.88 -8.99
N LEU A 149 2.18 7.65 -8.09
CA LEU A 149 1.50 8.77 -7.43
C LEU A 149 1.08 9.85 -8.44
N ASN A 150 1.95 10.15 -9.41
CA ASN A 150 1.62 11.08 -10.50
C ASN A 150 0.44 10.58 -11.34
N LEU A 151 0.38 9.26 -11.62
CA LEU A 151 -0.74 8.64 -12.33
C LEU A 151 -2.05 8.68 -11.52
N VAL A 152 -1.99 8.58 -10.19
CA VAL A 152 -3.17 8.76 -9.32
C VAL A 152 -3.69 10.21 -9.37
N LEU A 153 -2.80 11.19 -9.46
CA LEU A 153 -3.15 12.62 -9.56
C LEU A 153 -3.54 13.06 -10.97
N GLU A 154 -3.32 12.21 -11.98
CA GLU A 154 -3.64 12.50 -13.37
C GLU A 154 -5.17 12.57 -13.56
N PRO A 155 -5.73 13.64 -14.16
CA PRO A 155 -7.17 13.85 -14.19
C PRO A 155 -7.99 12.71 -14.80
N SER A 156 -7.51 12.12 -15.91
CA SER A 156 -8.25 11.03 -16.56
C SER A 156 -8.15 9.72 -15.79
N GLY A 157 -7.06 9.50 -15.05
CA GLY A 157 -6.73 8.25 -14.38
C GLY A 157 -6.45 7.09 -15.34
N ALA A 158 -6.43 7.35 -16.65
CA ALA A 158 -6.30 6.31 -17.68
C ALA A 158 -4.93 5.64 -17.60
N GLY A 159 -3.88 6.40 -17.29
CA GLY A 159 -2.53 5.84 -17.15
C GLY A 159 -2.41 4.88 -15.96
N TYR A 160 -3.06 5.19 -14.84
CA TYR A 160 -3.09 4.28 -13.68
C TYR A 160 -3.88 3.01 -13.99
N VAL A 161 -5.06 3.14 -14.61
CA VAL A 161 -5.91 2.01 -15.02
C VAL A 161 -5.21 1.09 -16.00
N ALA A 162 -4.45 1.66 -16.94
CA ALA A 162 -3.73 0.90 -17.97
C ALA A 162 -2.67 -0.05 -17.40
N LEU A 163 -2.14 0.20 -16.19
CA LEU A 163 -1.16 -0.68 -15.55
C LEU A 163 -1.72 -2.08 -15.30
N TYR A 164 -3.02 -2.18 -14.99
CA TYR A 164 -3.69 -3.45 -14.70
C TYR A 164 -4.10 -4.24 -15.96
N GLN A 165 -3.88 -3.66 -17.13
CA GLN A 165 -4.17 -4.29 -18.42
C GLN A 165 -2.90 -4.85 -19.09
N GLN A 166 -1.72 -4.53 -18.54
CA GLN A 166 -0.44 -5.02 -19.02
C GLN A 166 -0.26 -6.45 -18.51
N SER A 167 -0.07 -7.41 -19.44
CA SER A 167 0.14 -8.83 -19.16
C SER A 167 1.33 -9.35 -19.93
#